data_AF-A0A7S2GWN9-F1
#
_entry.id   AF-A0A7S2GWN9-F1
#
_cell.length_a   1.000
_cell.length_b   1.000
_cell.length_c   1.000
_cell.angle_alpha   90.00
_cell.angle_beta   90.00
_cell.angle_gamma   90.00
#
_symmetry.space_group_name_H-M   'P 1'
#
loop_
_entity.id
_entity.type
_entity.pdbx_description
1 polymer ?
#
loop_
_entity_poly.entity_id
_entity_poly.type
_entity_poly.pdbx_seq_one_letter_code
_entity_poly.pdbx_strand_id
1 'polypeptide(L)'
;SDQIYDFLDQTVSYSREECEAIFSDADGKTFYEQGKYACGPVSGNKGGSYLTMLSGDGLMFGIINIVGNFGTVFVDQSYWQSAIAARPSSAARGYLLGGICWFAIPFSLATSLGLTSTALMLPISSGEAGSGLVPPAVATDLMGDAGAALILVMLFMAIVSTGSAESIAVSSLIAYDVYRQYFNPDATGRQILLVSRIVIVAFGLFMGCFAIVLNEIGLNLGWVYLFMGVVIGSAVIPLWNMMTWDKASGKGAIIAAWSGLVLALVGWLSGAQAKSGKVTVDTLGTNEVMLSGNLIAILSSGLIHYFYSKFLDPQDYDFSELDKQITLVENDMSGLGVEQQDPTELRRAYRWITRRGYILTLVLIIVWPLLSIPAGVFTKSYFAFWVLVAIAWGFGAAIVITFLPLMESSEEILDVLSGMWNFLTCRQGNAHEKEEIEEDVEVEKDVEVNPKEAEGGDDSA
;
A
#
# COMPACT_ATOMS: atom_id res chain seq x y z
N SER A 1 10.55 -13.44 24.62
CA SER A 1 9.11 -13.20 24.90
C SER A 1 8.86 -12.98 26.38
N ASP A 2 9.30 -13.90 27.23
CA ASP A 2 8.88 -13.96 28.63
C ASP A 2 9.33 -12.77 29.47
N GLN A 3 10.59 -12.33 29.32
CA GLN A 3 11.08 -11.12 29.97
C GLN A 3 10.33 -9.87 29.53
N ILE A 4 10.09 -9.73 28.22
CA ILE A 4 9.33 -8.60 27.65
C ILE A 4 7.89 -8.60 28.17
N TYR A 5 7.26 -9.77 28.29
CA TYR A 5 5.93 -9.90 28.90
C TYR A 5 5.94 -9.37 30.33
N ASP A 6 6.88 -9.84 31.15
CA ASP A 6 6.95 -9.45 32.56
C ASP A 6 7.18 -7.94 32.72
N PHE A 7 8.04 -7.35 31.88
CA PHE A 7 8.26 -5.91 31.88
C PHE A 7 7.03 -5.11 31.44
N LEU A 8 6.31 -5.56 30.40
CA LEU A 8 5.08 -4.89 29.94
C LEU A 8 3.97 -4.98 31.00
N ASP A 9 3.82 -6.12 31.66
CA ASP A 9 2.85 -6.31 32.74
C ASP A 9 3.21 -5.42 33.94
N GLN A 10 4.49 -5.34 34.29
CA GLN A 10 4.99 -4.44 35.32
C GLN A 10 4.77 -2.97 34.95
N THR A 11 4.98 -2.58 33.70
CA THR A 11 4.84 -1.18 33.22
C THR A 11 3.47 -0.60 33.52
N VAL A 12 2.42 -1.42 33.42
CA VAL A 12 1.03 -1.03 33.72
C VAL A 12 0.83 -0.71 35.20
N SER A 13 1.61 -1.32 36.08
CA SER A 13 1.50 -1.18 37.52
C SER A 13 2.27 0.02 38.09
N TYR A 14 3.13 0.66 37.30
CA TYR A 14 3.93 1.79 37.77
C TYR A 14 3.07 2.97 38.21
N SER A 15 3.36 3.42 39.43
CA SER A 15 2.89 4.68 39.98
C SER A 15 3.56 5.86 39.28
N ARG A 16 2.99 7.05 39.47
CA ARG A 16 3.55 8.28 38.92
C ARG A 16 4.95 8.54 39.47
N GLU A 17 5.17 8.28 40.74
CA GLU A 17 6.46 8.48 41.41
C GLU A 17 7.52 7.52 40.84
N GLU A 18 7.15 6.28 40.54
CA GLU A 18 8.04 5.33 39.86
C GLU A 18 8.37 5.78 38.43
N CYS A 19 7.38 6.26 37.68
CA CYS A 19 7.63 6.84 36.36
C CYS A 19 8.57 8.06 36.44
N GLU A 20 8.36 8.96 37.40
CA GLU A 20 9.22 10.12 37.61
C GLU A 20 10.66 9.69 37.92
N ALA A 21 10.84 8.65 38.74
CA ALA A 21 12.14 8.07 39.06
C ALA A 21 12.83 7.41 37.86
N ILE A 22 12.08 6.69 37.02
CA ILE A 22 12.61 6.03 35.81
C ILE A 22 13.06 7.09 34.79
N PHE A 23 12.24 8.11 34.55
CA PHE A 23 12.54 9.19 33.60
C PHE A 23 13.15 10.39 34.32
N SER A 24 14.32 10.17 34.93
CA SER A 24 15.13 11.21 35.56
C SER A 24 16.54 11.26 34.97
N ASP A 25 17.13 12.45 34.96
CA ASP A 25 18.53 12.64 34.56
C ASP A 25 19.51 12.13 35.64
N ALA A 26 20.80 12.19 35.34
CA ALA A 26 21.86 11.77 36.26
C ALA A 26 21.90 12.60 37.57
N ASP A 27 21.30 13.79 37.56
CA ASP A 27 21.18 14.69 38.72
C ASP A 27 19.88 14.44 39.52
N GLY A 28 19.07 13.45 39.11
CA GLY A 28 17.83 13.06 39.77
C GLY A 28 16.65 13.98 39.48
N LYS A 29 16.76 14.86 38.48
CA LYS A 29 15.65 15.71 38.04
C LYS A 29 14.82 14.96 37.01
N THR A 30 13.54 14.78 37.32
CA THR A 30 12.60 14.13 36.41
C THR A 30 12.31 14.99 35.18
N PHE A 31 12.30 14.34 34.02
CA PHE A 31 11.75 14.88 32.77
C PHE A 31 10.44 14.17 32.39
N TYR A 32 9.90 13.32 33.28
CA TYR A 32 8.62 12.66 33.07
C TYR A 32 7.49 13.67 32.96
N GLU A 33 6.71 13.53 31.90
CA GLU A 33 5.43 14.19 31.77
C GLU A 33 4.36 13.14 31.47
N GLN A 34 3.29 13.14 32.26
CA GLN A 34 2.21 12.18 32.12
C GLN A 34 1.58 12.27 30.72
N GLY A 35 1.50 11.13 30.02
CA GLY A 35 0.98 11.06 28.66
C GLY A 35 1.99 11.42 27.56
N LYS A 36 3.19 11.92 27.90
CA LYS A 36 4.29 12.06 26.94
C LYS A 36 5.15 10.80 26.85
N TYR A 37 5.32 10.05 27.93
CA TYR A 37 6.11 8.82 27.93
C TYR A 37 5.22 7.61 28.22
N ALA A 38 5.55 6.46 27.63
CA ALA A 38 4.84 5.21 27.84
C ALA A 38 5.18 4.64 29.23
N CYS A 39 4.40 5.01 30.25
CA CYS A 39 4.55 4.54 31.62
C CYS A 39 3.21 4.52 32.33
N GLY A 40 2.92 3.41 33.03
CA GLY A 40 1.63 3.19 33.65
C GLY A 40 0.56 2.67 32.68
N PRO A 41 -0.71 2.66 33.12
CA PRO A 41 -1.81 2.09 32.35
C PRO A 41 -2.23 2.96 31.16
N VAL A 42 -2.56 2.32 30.04
CA VAL A 42 -3.03 3.00 28.82
C VAL A 42 -4.56 3.17 28.86
N SER A 43 -5.02 4.42 28.79
CA SER A 43 -6.46 4.71 28.70
C SER A 43 -7.09 4.07 27.46
N GLY A 44 -8.29 3.50 27.59
CA GLY A 44 -9.00 2.86 26.48
C GLY A 44 -8.56 1.43 26.15
N ASN A 45 -7.48 0.92 26.76
CA ASN A 45 -7.10 -0.49 26.68
C ASN A 45 -7.77 -1.30 27.79
N LYS A 46 -8.12 -2.56 27.50
CA LYS A 46 -8.64 -3.49 28.53
C LYS A 46 -7.63 -3.67 29.66
N GLY A 47 -8.03 -3.28 30.87
CA GLY A 47 -7.18 -3.34 32.06
C GLY A 47 -5.98 -2.38 32.01
N GLY A 48 -5.97 -1.39 31.12
CA GLY A 48 -4.83 -0.50 30.92
C GLY A 48 -3.60 -1.18 30.29
N SER A 49 -3.73 -2.42 29.84
CA SER A 49 -2.59 -3.26 29.45
C SER A 49 -2.08 -2.95 28.04
N TYR A 50 -0.77 -3.07 27.85
CA TYR A 50 -0.12 -3.11 26.52
C TYR A 50 -0.29 -4.46 25.82
N LEU A 51 -0.71 -5.48 26.56
CA LEU A 51 -0.84 -6.87 26.11
C LEU A 51 -2.28 -7.20 25.75
N THR A 52 -2.93 -6.36 24.95
CA THR A 52 -4.32 -6.59 24.53
C THR A 52 -4.61 -6.02 23.15
N MET A 53 -5.49 -6.69 22.41
CA MET A 53 -6.08 -6.18 21.16
C MET A 53 -7.35 -5.35 21.41
N LEU A 54 -7.85 -5.34 22.64
CA LEU A 54 -9.04 -4.56 23.01
C LEU A 54 -8.61 -3.14 23.39
N SER A 55 -8.39 -2.33 22.35
CA SER A 55 -8.00 -0.92 22.42
C SER A 55 -8.95 -0.06 21.59
N GLY A 56 -9.57 0.95 22.23
CA GLY A 56 -10.41 1.92 21.53
C GLY A 56 -9.63 2.71 20.47
N ASP A 57 -8.46 3.23 20.85
CA ASP A 57 -7.58 3.96 19.93
C ASP A 57 -7.05 3.06 18.82
N GLY A 58 -6.69 1.80 19.14
CA GLY A 58 -6.25 0.83 18.15
C GLY A 58 -7.33 0.51 17.10
N LEU A 59 -8.61 0.40 17.53
CA LEU A 59 -9.72 0.19 16.60
C LEU A 59 -9.95 1.41 15.70
N MET A 60 -9.94 2.62 16.27
CA MET A 60 -10.09 3.86 15.49
C MET A 60 -8.96 4.01 14.48
N PHE A 61 -7.71 3.82 14.91
CA PHE A 61 -6.55 3.81 14.04
C PHE A 61 -6.69 2.77 12.93
N GLY A 62 -7.10 1.55 13.25
CA GLY A 62 -7.32 0.48 12.27
C GLY A 62 -8.34 0.86 11.19
N ILE A 63 -9.46 1.48 11.57
CA ILE A 63 -10.48 1.94 10.59
C ILE A 63 -9.92 3.08 9.72
N ILE A 64 -9.26 4.07 10.31
CA ILE A 64 -8.62 5.16 9.56
C ILE A 64 -7.63 4.58 8.54
N ASN A 65 -6.81 3.63 8.98
CA ASN A 65 -5.77 3.01 8.18
C ASN A 65 -6.37 2.21 7.00
N ILE A 66 -7.48 1.49 7.22
CA ILE A 66 -8.22 0.82 6.12
C ILE A 66 -8.71 1.83 5.08
N VAL A 67 -9.37 2.91 5.52
CA VAL A 67 -9.89 3.94 4.61
C VAL A 67 -8.77 4.65 3.85
N GLY A 68 -7.72 5.05 4.56
CA GLY A 68 -6.54 5.69 3.98
C GLY A 68 -5.84 4.82 2.95
N ASN A 69 -5.60 3.54 3.27
CA ASN A 69 -4.90 2.64 2.35
C ASN A 69 -5.75 2.22 1.16
N PHE A 70 -7.09 2.18 1.27
CA PHE A 70 -7.91 2.05 0.07
C PHE A 70 -7.66 3.23 -0.88
N GLY A 71 -7.56 4.44 -0.34
CA GLY A 71 -7.13 5.62 -1.09
C GLY A 71 -5.78 5.40 -1.79
N THR A 72 -4.75 5.00 -1.04
CA THR A 72 -3.39 4.86 -1.60
C THR A 72 -3.23 3.72 -2.56
N VAL A 73 -4.09 2.71 -2.57
CA VAL A 73 -3.96 1.60 -3.52
C VAL A 73 -4.83 1.86 -4.76
N PHE A 74 -6.04 2.38 -4.60
CA PHE A 74 -6.96 2.57 -5.73
C PHE A 74 -6.72 3.87 -6.50
N VAL A 75 -6.24 4.91 -5.83
CA VAL A 75 -6.10 6.26 -6.42
C VAL A 75 -4.65 6.55 -6.84
N ASP A 76 -3.71 5.68 -6.47
CA ASP A 76 -2.29 5.86 -6.75
C ASP A 76 -1.87 5.15 -8.04
N GLN A 77 -1.37 5.96 -8.97
CA GLN A 77 -0.93 5.53 -10.28
C GLN A 77 0.26 4.55 -10.24
N SER A 78 1.12 4.61 -9.20
CA SER A 78 2.29 3.72 -9.11
C SER A 78 1.89 2.24 -9.08
N TYR A 79 0.79 1.92 -8.38
CA TYR A 79 0.20 0.59 -8.32
C TYR A 79 -0.38 0.18 -9.67
N TRP A 80 -1.18 1.03 -10.31
CA TRP A 80 -1.78 0.72 -11.62
C TRP A 80 -0.74 0.46 -12.69
N GLN A 81 0.33 1.25 -12.72
CA GLN A 81 1.41 1.08 -13.69
C GLN A 81 2.14 -0.23 -13.53
N SER A 82 2.42 -0.61 -12.28
CA SER A 82 3.05 -1.90 -11.97
C SER A 82 2.12 -3.08 -12.29
N ALA A 83 0.80 -2.93 -12.07
CA ALA A 83 -0.18 -3.95 -12.42
C ALA A 83 -0.28 -4.18 -13.93
N ILE A 84 -0.32 -3.10 -14.71
CA ILE A 84 -0.46 -3.14 -16.18
C ILE A 84 0.82 -3.67 -16.83
N ALA A 85 1.99 -3.35 -16.26
CA ALA A 85 3.27 -3.85 -16.74
C ALA A 85 3.50 -5.35 -16.44
N ALA A 86 2.72 -5.95 -15.53
CA ALA A 86 2.87 -7.35 -15.14
C ALA A 86 1.93 -8.27 -15.94
N ARG A 87 2.39 -9.51 -16.17
CA ARG A 87 1.55 -10.56 -16.77
C ARG A 87 0.29 -10.78 -15.92
N PRO A 88 -0.92 -10.89 -16.50
CA PRO A 88 -2.17 -10.96 -15.73
C PRO A 88 -2.22 -12.08 -14.66
N SER A 89 -1.70 -13.27 -15.00
CA SER A 89 -1.66 -14.42 -14.10
C SER A 89 -0.70 -14.22 -12.92
N SER A 90 0.43 -13.54 -13.15
CA SER A 90 1.39 -13.15 -12.13
C SER A 90 0.88 -11.98 -11.29
N ALA A 91 0.28 -10.97 -11.92
CA ALA A 91 -0.30 -9.81 -11.22
C ALA A 91 -1.33 -10.24 -10.17
N ALA A 92 -2.28 -11.12 -10.54
CA ALA A 92 -3.32 -11.56 -9.61
C ALA A 92 -2.77 -12.30 -8.38
N ARG A 93 -1.75 -13.14 -8.57
CA ARG A 93 -1.08 -13.86 -7.48
C ARG A 93 -0.18 -12.95 -6.66
N GLY A 94 0.57 -12.08 -7.35
CA GLY A 94 1.48 -11.10 -6.76
C GLY A 94 0.76 -10.12 -5.86
N TYR A 95 -0.40 -9.59 -6.25
CA TYR A 95 -1.19 -8.69 -5.40
C TYR A 95 -1.69 -9.38 -4.12
N LEU A 96 -2.20 -10.61 -4.22
CA LEU A 96 -2.71 -11.32 -3.05
C LEU A 96 -1.57 -11.73 -2.11
N LEU A 97 -0.47 -12.25 -2.66
CA LEU A 97 0.70 -12.66 -1.88
C LEU A 97 1.40 -11.45 -1.27
N GLY A 98 1.58 -10.39 -2.06
CA GLY A 98 2.09 -9.10 -1.62
C GLY A 98 1.27 -8.52 -0.48
N GLY A 99 -0.07 -8.57 -0.55
CA GLY A 99 -0.94 -8.14 0.55
C GLY A 99 -0.77 -8.95 1.83
N ILE A 100 -0.62 -10.29 1.72
CA ILE A 100 -0.36 -11.17 2.87
C ILE A 100 1.02 -10.89 3.49
N CYS A 101 2.04 -10.70 2.66
CA CYS A 101 3.39 -10.39 3.12
C CYS A 101 3.48 -8.97 3.68
N TRP A 102 2.71 -8.03 3.15
CA TRP A 102 2.70 -6.64 3.60
C TRP A 102 2.25 -6.53 5.04
N PHE A 103 1.18 -7.24 5.45
CA PHE A 103 0.73 -7.23 6.85
C PHE A 103 1.81 -7.73 7.83
N ALA A 104 2.68 -8.65 7.39
CA ALA A 104 3.75 -9.21 8.22
C ALA A 104 4.71 -8.12 8.71
N ILE A 105 5.03 -7.14 7.86
CA ILE A 105 6.04 -6.11 8.14
C ILE A 105 5.65 -5.24 9.34
N PRO A 106 4.51 -4.48 9.31
CA PRO A 106 4.10 -3.67 10.45
C PRO A 106 3.76 -4.55 11.65
N PHE A 107 3.19 -5.74 11.45
CA PHE A 107 2.86 -6.65 12.54
C PHE A 107 4.11 -7.09 13.32
N SER A 108 5.15 -7.55 12.63
CA SER A 108 6.40 -7.99 13.24
C SER A 108 7.18 -6.81 13.83
N LEU A 109 7.25 -5.66 13.14
CA LEU A 109 7.95 -4.47 13.65
C LEU A 109 7.27 -3.85 14.87
N ALA A 110 5.94 -3.74 14.88
CA ALA A 110 5.20 -3.24 16.04
C ALA A 110 5.31 -4.20 17.24
N THR A 111 5.20 -5.51 16.99
CA THR A 111 5.29 -6.53 18.04
C THR A 111 6.70 -6.64 18.63
N SER A 112 7.74 -6.48 17.81
CA SER A 112 9.14 -6.53 18.27
C SER A 112 9.59 -5.18 18.79
N LEU A 113 9.83 -4.21 17.90
CA LEU A 113 10.44 -2.93 18.26
C LEU A 113 9.48 -2.04 19.04
N GLY A 114 8.21 -1.97 18.64
CA GLY A 114 7.20 -1.14 19.33
C GLY A 114 7.03 -1.52 20.80
N LEU A 115 6.71 -2.78 21.06
CA LEU A 115 6.52 -3.27 22.43
C LEU A 115 7.83 -3.31 23.23
N THR A 116 8.97 -3.61 22.61
CA THR A 116 10.26 -3.59 23.31
C THR A 116 10.64 -2.19 23.78
N SER A 117 10.34 -1.14 23.02
CA SER A 117 10.56 0.24 23.47
C SER A 117 9.86 0.54 24.79
N THR A 118 8.60 0.12 24.91
CA THR A 118 7.82 0.29 26.14
C THR A 118 8.34 -0.62 27.25
N ALA A 119 8.61 -1.89 26.95
CA ALA A 119 9.10 -2.86 27.92
C ALA A 119 10.44 -2.46 28.56
N LEU A 120 11.32 -1.82 27.79
CA LEU A 120 12.62 -1.33 28.27
C LEU A 120 12.55 0.09 28.86
N MET A 121 11.36 0.70 28.90
CA MET A 121 11.17 2.07 29.39
C MET A 121 12.10 3.08 28.71
N LEU A 122 12.32 2.94 27.40
CA LEU A 122 13.18 3.86 26.66
C LEU A 122 12.61 5.28 26.74
N PRO A 123 13.45 6.32 26.90
CA PRO A 123 13.02 7.71 27.10
C PRO A 123 12.56 8.36 25.78
N ILE A 124 11.58 7.75 25.12
CA ILE A 124 10.99 8.21 23.86
C ILE A 124 9.67 8.90 24.17
N SER A 125 9.58 10.17 23.80
CA SER A 125 8.34 10.93 23.91
C SER A 125 7.31 10.50 22.85
N SER A 126 6.03 10.79 23.10
CA SER A 126 4.95 10.53 22.16
C SER A 126 5.12 11.27 20.83
N GLY A 127 5.78 12.43 20.84
CA GLY A 127 6.15 13.17 19.64
C GLY A 127 7.23 12.48 18.81
N GLU A 128 8.27 11.96 19.46
CA GLU A 128 9.34 11.18 18.81
C GLU A 128 8.81 9.85 18.26
N ALA A 129 7.94 9.18 19.03
CA ALA A 129 7.25 7.98 18.59
C ALA A 129 6.37 8.26 17.36
N GLY A 130 5.59 9.35 17.38
CA GLY A 130 4.79 9.80 16.23
C GLY A 130 5.61 10.25 15.02
N SER A 131 6.89 10.55 15.23
CA SER A 131 7.87 10.86 14.16
C SER A 131 8.57 9.60 13.63
N GLY A 132 8.25 8.42 14.15
CA GLY A 132 8.81 7.15 13.69
C GLY A 132 10.17 6.78 14.29
N LEU A 133 10.56 7.39 15.42
CA LEU A 133 11.89 7.18 16.03
C LEU A 133 11.98 5.93 16.95
N VAL A 134 10.88 5.20 17.16
CA VAL A 134 10.87 3.99 18.00
C VAL A 134 11.78 2.87 17.46
N PRO A 135 11.66 2.44 16.18
CA PRO A 135 12.57 1.43 15.63
C PRO A 135 14.06 1.75 15.73
N PRO A 136 14.56 2.95 15.33
CA PRO A 136 15.98 3.26 15.47
C PRO A 136 16.45 3.34 16.92
N ALA A 137 15.62 3.85 17.84
CA ALA A 137 15.97 3.90 19.26
C ALA A 137 16.17 2.50 19.85
N VAL A 138 15.24 1.58 19.60
CA VAL A 138 15.32 0.19 20.09
C VAL A 138 16.50 -0.55 19.44
N ALA A 139 16.72 -0.36 18.14
CA ALA A 139 17.86 -0.99 17.46
C ALA A 139 19.20 -0.50 18.02
N THR A 140 19.29 0.79 18.34
CA THR A 140 20.50 1.39 18.94
C THR A 140 20.70 0.87 20.37
N ASP A 141 19.64 0.79 21.17
CA ASP A 141 19.72 0.28 22.55
C ASP A 141 20.16 -1.19 22.59
N LEU A 142 19.63 -2.03 21.71
CA LEU A 142 19.91 -3.47 21.69
C LEU A 142 21.20 -3.86 20.95
N MET A 143 21.55 -3.15 19.88
CA MET A 143 22.64 -3.56 18.96
C MET A 143 23.73 -2.49 18.80
N GLY A 144 23.64 -1.37 19.51
CA GLY A 144 24.56 -0.24 19.40
C GLY A 144 24.55 0.38 18.00
N ASP A 145 25.71 0.91 17.60
CA ASP A 145 25.92 1.59 16.31
C ASP A 145 25.56 0.72 15.09
N ALA A 146 25.75 -0.60 15.21
CA ALA A 146 25.40 -1.54 14.15
C ALA A 146 23.88 -1.58 13.91
N GLY A 147 23.07 -1.55 14.97
CA GLY A 147 21.61 -1.49 14.87
C GLY A 147 21.13 -0.20 14.22
N ALA A 148 21.71 0.93 14.64
CA ALA A 148 21.43 2.23 14.04
C ALA A 148 21.72 2.25 12.53
N ALA A 149 22.88 1.72 12.12
CA ALA A 149 23.26 1.63 10.72
C ALA A 149 22.30 0.74 9.90
N LEU A 150 21.87 -0.41 10.45
CA LEU A 150 20.92 -1.29 9.77
C LEU A 150 19.56 -0.61 9.55
N ILE A 151 19.02 0.08 10.55
CA ILE A 151 17.77 0.83 10.41
C ILE A 151 17.92 1.97 9.40
N LEU A 152 19.06 2.68 9.40
CA LEU A 152 19.32 3.75 8.44
C LEU A 152 19.36 3.23 7.00
N VAL A 153 20.06 2.13 6.76
CA VAL A 153 20.13 1.50 5.42
C VAL A 153 18.75 1.02 4.98
N MET A 154 18.02 0.33 5.86
CA MET A 154 16.66 -0.12 5.58
C MET A 154 15.73 1.04 5.23
N LEU A 155 15.77 2.12 6.01
CA LEU A 155 14.97 3.32 5.78
C LEU A 155 15.35 4.01 4.46
N PHE A 156 16.64 4.13 4.18
CA PHE A 156 17.13 4.70 2.92
C PHE A 156 16.64 3.90 1.72
N MET A 157 16.77 2.57 1.74
CA MET A 157 16.29 1.71 0.66
C MET A 157 14.77 1.80 0.48
N ALA A 158 14.02 1.84 1.58
CA ALA A 158 12.56 1.99 1.54
C ALA A 158 12.15 3.33 0.89
N ILE A 159 12.74 4.45 1.31
CA ILE A 159 12.43 5.79 0.79
C ILE A 159 12.85 5.93 -0.68
N VAL A 160 14.03 5.45 -1.07
CA VAL A 160 14.50 5.56 -2.45
C VAL A 160 13.64 4.72 -3.39
N SER A 161 13.25 3.51 -2.96
CA SER A 161 12.38 2.64 -3.74
C SER A 161 11.01 3.28 -3.99
N THR A 162 10.30 3.68 -2.93
CA THR A 162 8.97 4.31 -3.05
C THR A 162 9.05 5.67 -3.74
N GLY A 163 10.03 6.50 -3.39
CA GLY A 163 10.21 7.82 -4.00
C GLY A 163 10.46 7.77 -5.50
N SER A 164 11.14 6.72 -5.99
CA SER A 164 11.33 6.51 -7.43
C SER A 164 10.02 6.15 -8.14
N ALA A 165 9.22 5.25 -7.57
CA ALA A 165 7.93 4.83 -8.12
C ALA A 165 6.94 6.01 -8.18
N GLU A 166 6.83 6.77 -7.08
CA GLU A 166 5.95 7.95 -7.01
C GLU A 166 6.35 9.05 -8.00
N SER A 167 7.66 9.28 -8.16
CA SER A 167 8.16 10.26 -9.12
C SER A 167 7.81 9.88 -10.56
N ILE A 168 7.92 8.59 -10.89
CA ILE A 168 7.52 8.06 -12.19
C ILE A 168 6.00 8.19 -12.38
N ALA A 169 5.22 7.82 -11.37
CA ALA A 169 3.77 7.91 -11.39
C ALA A 169 3.30 9.33 -11.70
N VAL A 170 3.75 10.33 -10.93
CA VAL A 170 3.40 11.74 -11.16
C VAL A 170 3.87 12.24 -12.53
N SER A 171 5.07 11.84 -12.95
CA SER A 171 5.59 12.23 -14.25
C SER A 171 4.79 11.68 -15.42
N SER A 172 4.23 10.48 -15.26
CA SER A 172 3.39 9.84 -16.28
C SER A 172 2.03 10.50 -16.40
N LEU A 173 1.40 10.86 -15.27
CA LEU A 173 0.13 11.60 -15.26
C LEU A 173 0.28 12.94 -15.99
N ILE A 174 1.37 13.66 -15.71
CA ILE A 174 1.63 14.94 -16.39
C ILE A 174 1.97 14.72 -17.87
N ALA A 175 2.75 13.71 -18.23
CA ALA A 175 3.15 13.49 -19.62
C ALA A 175 2.00 12.99 -20.51
N TYR A 176 1.22 12.01 -20.04
CA TYR A 176 0.14 11.40 -20.81
C TYR A 176 -1.19 12.14 -20.66
N ASP A 177 -1.61 12.43 -19.42
CA ASP A 177 -2.97 12.94 -19.18
C ASP A 177 -3.06 14.46 -19.31
N VAL A 178 -1.94 15.17 -19.16
CA VAL A 178 -1.89 16.64 -19.30
C VAL A 178 -1.23 17.03 -20.61
N TYR A 179 0.06 16.72 -20.77
CA TYR A 179 0.86 17.19 -21.90
C TYR A 179 0.37 16.61 -23.23
N ARG A 180 0.29 15.28 -23.35
CA ARG A 180 -0.19 14.65 -24.59
C ARG A 180 -1.65 15.02 -24.84
N GLN A 181 -2.53 14.89 -23.86
CA GLN A 181 -3.96 15.13 -24.08
C GLN A 181 -4.31 16.58 -24.48
N TYR A 182 -3.68 17.59 -23.86
CA TYR A 182 -4.12 18.99 -24.01
C TYR A 182 -3.12 19.90 -24.73
N PHE A 183 -1.81 19.59 -24.69
CA PHE A 183 -0.79 20.47 -25.26
C PHE A 183 -0.22 19.95 -26.58
N ASN A 184 0.00 18.64 -26.70
CA ASN A 184 0.51 18.01 -27.91
C ASN A 184 -0.04 16.59 -28.10
N PRO A 185 -1.23 16.43 -28.71
CA PRO A 185 -1.88 15.13 -28.96
C PRO A 185 -1.00 14.14 -29.74
N ASP A 186 -0.17 14.66 -30.65
CA ASP A 186 0.71 13.87 -31.51
C ASP A 186 2.14 13.74 -30.92
N ALA A 187 2.28 13.89 -29.60
CA ALA A 187 3.57 13.77 -28.93
C ALA A 187 4.21 12.39 -29.17
N THR A 188 5.44 12.40 -29.68
CA THR A 188 6.25 11.18 -29.88
C THR A 188 6.77 10.62 -28.56
N GLY A 189 7.12 9.32 -28.51
CA GLY A 189 7.70 8.69 -27.31
C GLY A 189 8.94 9.42 -26.77
N ARG A 190 9.80 9.95 -27.65
CA ARG A 190 10.96 10.78 -27.25
C ARG A 190 10.56 12.07 -26.54
N GLN A 191 9.49 12.73 -27.00
CA GLN A 191 8.98 13.96 -26.37
C GLN A 191 8.34 13.66 -25.02
N ILE A 192 7.57 12.56 -24.93
CA ILE A 192 6.97 12.09 -23.67
C ILE A 192 8.06 11.83 -22.64
N LEU A 193 9.10 11.07 -23.00
CA LEU A 193 10.23 10.79 -22.10
C LEU A 193 10.97 12.06 -21.65
N LEU A 194 11.14 13.04 -22.54
CA LEU A 194 11.76 14.32 -22.18
C LEU A 194 10.92 15.06 -21.14
N VAL A 195 9.60 15.17 -21.36
CA VAL A 195 8.68 15.82 -20.43
C VAL A 195 8.67 15.10 -19.10
N SER A 196 8.58 13.76 -19.07
CA SER A 196 8.62 12.99 -17.83
C SER A 196 9.88 13.26 -17.03
N ARG A 197 11.07 13.29 -17.65
CA ARG A 197 12.34 13.59 -16.95
C ARG A 197 12.36 14.99 -16.34
N ILE A 198 11.84 15.99 -17.05
CA ILE A 198 11.74 17.36 -16.53
C ILE A 198 10.79 17.39 -15.32
N VAL A 199 9.64 16.73 -15.44
CA VAL A 199 8.64 16.66 -14.37
C VAL A 199 9.19 15.95 -13.13
N ILE A 200 9.93 14.85 -13.27
CA ILE A 200 10.56 14.14 -12.14
C ILE A 200 11.43 15.10 -11.32
N VAL A 201 12.32 15.86 -11.98
CA VAL A 201 13.22 16.80 -11.29
C VAL A 201 12.43 17.93 -10.64
N ALA A 202 11.47 18.52 -11.36
CA ALA A 202 10.66 19.62 -10.87
C ALA A 202 9.80 19.20 -9.66
N PHE A 203 9.16 18.03 -9.74
CA PHE A 203 8.35 17.47 -8.68
C PHE A 203 9.18 17.08 -7.46
N GLY A 204 10.35 16.47 -7.66
CA GLY A 204 11.26 16.15 -6.56
C GLY A 204 11.72 17.40 -5.79
N LEU A 205 12.08 18.48 -6.50
CA LEU A 205 12.41 19.76 -5.86
C LEU A 205 11.22 20.36 -5.12
N PHE A 206 10.04 20.36 -5.74
CA PHE A 206 8.82 20.84 -5.11
C PHE A 206 8.47 20.07 -3.83
N MET A 207 8.50 18.74 -3.88
CA MET A 207 8.21 17.89 -2.73
C MET A 207 9.26 18.02 -1.63
N GLY A 208 10.54 18.23 -1.98
CA GLY A 208 11.58 18.57 -1.01
C GLY A 208 11.29 19.88 -0.27
N CYS A 209 10.93 20.95 -1.01
CA CYS A 209 10.51 22.20 -0.40
C CYS A 209 9.23 22.05 0.44
N PHE A 210 8.25 21.30 -0.06
CA PHE A 210 7.00 21.07 0.64
C PHE A 210 7.20 20.28 1.94
N ALA A 211 8.07 19.27 1.94
CA ALA A 211 8.42 18.51 3.14
C ALA A 211 9.06 19.40 4.23
N ILE A 212 9.92 20.36 3.86
CA ILE A 212 10.47 21.36 4.79
C ILE A 212 9.34 22.21 5.40
N VAL A 213 8.40 22.68 4.56
CA VAL A 213 7.26 23.47 5.04
C VAL A 213 6.39 22.67 6.02
N LEU A 214 6.09 21.41 5.72
CA LEU A 214 5.31 20.54 6.62
C LEU A 214 6.02 20.32 7.95
N ASN A 215 7.34 20.16 7.92
CA ASN A 215 8.17 20.00 9.12
C ASN A 215 8.13 21.26 10.00
N GLU A 216 8.28 22.44 9.41
CA GLU A 216 8.21 23.73 10.12
C GLU A 216 6.81 24.02 10.70
N ILE A 217 5.73 23.52 10.07
CA ILE A 217 4.36 23.61 10.61
C ILE A 217 4.17 22.67 11.82
N GLY A 218 5.11 21.73 12.05
CA GLY A 218 5.04 20.76 13.13
C GLY A 218 4.18 19.53 12.81
N LEU A 219 3.94 19.25 11.52
CA LEU A 219 3.23 18.05 11.11
C LEU A 219 4.18 16.84 11.12
N ASN A 220 3.91 15.88 12.00
CA ASN A 220 4.66 14.63 12.05
C ASN A 220 4.14 13.60 11.03
N LEU A 221 4.92 12.52 10.87
CA LEU A 221 4.61 11.45 9.91
C LEU A 221 3.24 10.81 10.19
N GLY A 222 2.93 10.53 11.45
CA GLY A 222 1.64 9.94 11.85
C GLY A 222 0.45 10.82 11.48
N TRP A 223 0.57 12.14 11.64
CA TRP A 223 -0.49 13.09 11.30
C TRP A 223 -0.77 13.09 9.81
N VAL A 224 0.27 13.22 8.98
CA VAL A 224 0.14 13.23 7.51
C VAL A 224 -0.44 11.91 7.02
N TYR A 225 0.00 10.81 7.62
CA TYR A 225 -0.49 9.47 7.30
C TYR A 225 -2.00 9.31 7.55
N LEU A 226 -2.52 9.79 8.68
CA LEU A 226 -3.96 9.71 8.98
C LEU A 226 -4.80 10.71 8.18
N PHE A 227 -4.23 11.88 7.87
CA PHE A 227 -4.87 12.92 7.08
C PHE A 227 -5.13 12.49 5.63
N MET A 228 -4.24 11.67 5.08
CA MET A 228 -4.31 11.18 3.71
C MET A 228 -5.70 10.69 3.31
N GLY A 229 -6.33 9.79 4.07
CA GLY A 229 -7.65 9.27 3.70
C GLY A 229 -8.80 10.28 3.80
N VAL A 230 -8.63 11.40 4.52
CA VAL A 230 -9.57 12.55 4.45
C VAL A 230 -9.52 13.18 3.06
N VAL A 231 -8.33 13.27 2.46
CA VAL A 231 -8.10 13.96 1.18
C VAL A 231 -8.39 13.07 -0.03
N ILE A 232 -7.98 11.81 0.01
CA ILE A 232 -8.06 10.92 -1.16
C ILE A 232 -9.17 9.87 -1.06
N GLY A 233 -9.74 9.64 0.12
CA GLY A 233 -10.71 8.57 0.36
C GLY A 233 -12.00 8.71 -0.45
N SER A 234 -12.39 9.92 -0.85
CA SER A 234 -13.61 10.17 -1.61
C SER A 234 -13.55 9.64 -3.04
N ALA A 235 -12.36 9.45 -3.63
CA ALA A 235 -12.20 8.94 -4.99
C ALA A 235 -12.33 7.40 -5.09
N VAL A 236 -12.18 6.68 -3.97
CA VAL A 236 -12.11 5.20 -3.92
C VAL A 236 -13.37 4.55 -4.51
N ILE A 237 -14.55 4.80 -3.91
CA ILE A 237 -15.79 4.16 -4.34
C ILE A 237 -16.19 4.57 -5.76
N PRO A 238 -16.09 5.86 -6.16
CA PRO A 238 -16.30 6.25 -7.55
C PRO A 238 -15.47 5.45 -8.56
N LEU A 239 -14.16 5.30 -8.33
CA LEU A 239 -13.28 4.52 -9.21
C LEU A 239 -13.66 3.05 -9.24
N TRP A 240 -13.89 2.43 -8.07
CA TRP A 240 -14.33 1.04 -7.98
C TRP A 240 -15.62 0.79 -8.78
N ASN A 241 -16.62 1.66 -8.62
CA ASN A 241 -17.90 1.54 -9.30
C ASN A 241 -17.75 1.70 -10.82
N MET A 242 -16.93 2.64 -11.29
CA MET A 242 -16.67 2.82 -12.73
C MET A 242 -16.10 1.56 -13.40
N MET A 243 -15.42 0.69 -12.63
CA MET A 243 -14.82 -0.54 -13.15
C MET A 243 -15.68 -1.79 -12.99
N THR A 244 -16.67 -1.77 -12.11
CA THR A 244 -17.40 -2.99 -11.70
C THR A 244 -18.91 -2.89 -11.86
N TRP A 245 -19.44 -1.69 -12.10
CA TRP A 245 -20.87 -1.43 -12.18
C TRP A 245 -21.24 -0.80 -13.53
N ASP A 246 -21.98 -1.57 -14.33
CA ASP A 246 -22.49 -1.22 -15.66
C ASP A 246 -23.27 0.10 -15.71
N LYS A 247 -23.91 0.48 -14.60
CA LYS A 247 -24.73 1.71 -14.51
C LYS A 247 -24.01 2.91 -13.93
N ALA A 248 -22.73 2.77 -13.57
CA ALA A 248 -21.96 3.86 -13.00
C ALA A 248 -21.84 5.03 -14.00
N SER A 249 -22.29 6.22 -13.58
CA SER A 249 -22.13 7.44 -14.37
C SER A 249 -20.76 8.06 -14.13
N GLY A 250 -20.03 8.37 -15.21
CA GLY A 250 -18.77 9.11 -15.15
C GLY A 250 -18.95 10.52 -14.59
N LYS A 251 -20.05 11.22 -14.93
CA LYS A 251 -20.38 12.52 -14.33
C LYS A 251 -20.67 12.39 -12.84
N GLY A 252 -21.44 11.35 -12.48
CA GLY A 252 -21.72 11.02 -11.08
C GLY A 252 -20.44 10.75 -10.29
N ALA A 253 -19.46 10.07 -10.89
CA ALA A 253 -18.19 9.76 -10.24
C ALA A 253 -17.38 11.03 -9.91
N ILE A 254 -17.30 11.97 -10.86
CA ILE A 254 -16.61 13.26 -10.67
C ILE A 254 -17.30 14.08 -9.56
N ILE A 255 -18.63 14.19 -9.62
CA ILE A 255 -19.41 14.92 -8.61
C ILE A 255 -19.19 14.30 -7.22
N ALA A 256 -19.27 12.98 -7.12
CA ALA A 256 -19.11 12.25 -5.87
C ALA A 256 -17.71 12.41 -5.27
N ALA A 257 -16.65 12.32 -6.07
CA ALA A 257 -15.27 12.47 -5.60
C ALA A 257 -15.03 13.87 -5.02
N TRP A 258 -15.43 14.92 -5.74
CA TRP A 258 -15.23 16.30 -5.29
C TRP A 258 -16.14 16.71 -4.14
N SER A 259 -17.44 16.39 -4.22
CA SER A 259 -18.38 16.72 -3.14
C SER A 259 -18.05 15.92 -1.87
N GLY A 260 -17.65 14.66 -2.00
CA GLY A 260 -17.19 13.84 -0.87
C GLY A 260 -15.95 14.42 -0.19
N LEU A 261 -14.97 14.93 -0.96
CA LEU A 261 -13.80 15.62 -0.41
C LEU A 261 -14.19 16.88 0.36
N VAL A 262 -15.06 17.72 -0.21
CA VAL A 262 -15.53 18.94 0.47
C VAL A 262 -16.26 18.58 1.77
N LEU A 263 -17.13 17.57 1.74
CA LEU A 263 -17.81 17.09 2.94
C LEU A 263 -16.84 16.54 3.98
N ALA A 264 -15.81 15.80 3.56
CA ALA A 264 -14.78 15.27 4.45
C ALA A 264 -14.00 16.38 5.15
N LEU A 265 -13.54 17.40 4.40
CA LEU A 265 -12.82 18.54 4.95
C LEU A 265 -13.68 19.35 5.91
N VAL A 266 -14.95 19.60 5.55
CA VAL A 266 -15.91 20.28 6.44
C VAL A 266 -16.17 19.44 7.69
N GLY A 267 -16.39 18.14 7.55
CA GLY A 267 -16.62 17.21 8.65
C GLY A 267 -15.43 17.12 9.61
N TRP A 268 -14.22 17.05 9.06
CA TRP A 268 -12.98 17.01 9.81
C TRP A 268 -12.72 18.31 10.59
N LEU A 269 -12.84 19.47 9.94
CA LEU A 269 -12.68 20.78 10.59
C LEU A 269 -13.77 21.03 11.65
N SER A 270 -15.02 20.73 11.32
CA SER A 270 -16.14 20.87 12.26
C SER A 270 -16.05 19.89 13.42
N GLY A 271 -15.54 18.68 13.20
CA GLY A 271 -15.26 17.69 14.23
C GLY A 271 -14.25 18.20 15.26
N ALA A 272 -13.14 18.80 14.82
CA ALA A 272 -12.17 19.45 15.71
C ALA A 272 -12.81 20.58 16.53
N GLN A 273 -13.58 21.44 15.87
CA GLN A 273 -14.27 22.56 16.55
C GLN A 273 -15.31 22.06 17.57
N ALA A 274 -16.11 21.06 17.22
CA ALA A 274 -17.16 20.52 18.07
C ALA A 274 -16.60 19.79 19.30
N LYS A 275 -15.51 19.05 19.14
CA LYS A 275 -14.90 18.27 20.23
C LYS A 275 -14.01 19.10 21.13
N SER A 276 -13.18 19.97 20.55
CA SER A 276 -12.10 20.65 21.28
C SER A 276 -12.29 22.16 21.41
N GLY A 277 -13.33 22.74 20.79
CA GLY A 277 -13.65 24.17 20.86
C GLY A 277 -12.67 25.08 20.08
N LYS A 278 -11.61 24.53 19.50
CA LYS A 278 -10.60 25.22 18.70
C LYS A 278 -10.10 24.32 17.58
N VAL A 279 -9.66 24.94 16.48
CA VAL A 279 -9.03 24.24 15.35
C VAL A 279 -7.52 24.51 15.39
N THR A 280 -6.77 23.51 15.84
CA THR A 280 -5.30 23.48 15.85
C THR A 280 -4.78 22.16 15.27
N VAL A 281 -3.50 22.11 14.91
CA VAL A 281 -2.81 20.89 14.42
C VAL A 281 -3.07 19.70 15.33
N ASP A 282 -2.93 19.89 16.65
CA ASP A 282 -3.16 18.83 17.65
C ASP A 282 -4.61 18.32 17.63
N THR A 283 -5.59 19.22 17.62
CA THR A 283 -7.01 18.83 17.64
C THR A 283 -7.42 18.09 16.38
N LEU A 284 -6.89 18.51 15.24
CA LEU A 284 -7.11 17.90 13.93
C LEU A 284 -6.43 16.53 13.83
N GLY A 285 -5.32 16.34 14.53
CA GLY A 285 -4.53 15.11 14.60
C GLY A 285 -5.10 14.02 15.49
N THR A 286 -6.16 14.29 16.26
CA THR A 286 -6.74 13.26 17.13
C THR A 286 -7.44 12.17 16.33
N ASN A 287 -7.32 10.92 16.78
CA ASN A 287 -7.90 9.76 16.09
C ASN A 287 -9.40 9.92 15.81
N GLU A 288 -10.17 10.43 16.78
CA GLU A 288 -11.62 10.62 16.58
C GLU A 288 -11.94 11.62 15.46
N VAL A 289 -11.19 12.72 15.38
CA VAL A 289 -11.39 13.74 14.35
C VAL A 289 -10.95 13.22 12.99
N MET A 290 -9.77 12.57 12.91
CA MET A 290 -9.30 11.92 11.69
C MET A 290 -10.27 10.83 11.21
N LEU A 291 -10.79 10.00 12.12
CA LEU A 291 -11.78 8.97 11.83
C LEU A 291 -13.04 9.57 11.21
N SER A 292 -13.55 10.66 11.78
CA SER A 292 -14.73 11.33 11.24
C SER A 292 -14.51 11.82 9.80
N GLY A 293 -13.38 12.47 9.52
CA GLY A 293 -13.04 12.94 8.17
C GLY A 293 -12.90 11.80 7.16
N ASN A 294 -12.17 10.75 7.54
CA ASN A 294 -11.96 9.57 6.72
C ASN A 294 -13.29 8.85 6.37
N LEU A 295 -14.14 8.60 7.38
CA LEU A 295 -15.43 7.96 7.16
C LEU A 295 -16.36 8.82 6.31
N ILE A 296 -16.39 10.14 6.54
CA ILE A 296 -17.19 11.04 5.72
C ILE A 296 -16.70 11.01 4.27
N ALA A 297 -15.39 11.02 4.02
CA ALA A 297 -14.83 10.98 2.67
C ALA A 297 -15.35 9.79 1.88
N ILE A 298 -15.14 8.57 2.39
CA ILE A 298 -15.47 7.34 1.67
C ILE A 298 -16.99 7.07 1.61
N LEU A 299 -17.71 7.29 2.71
CA LEU A 299 -19.15 6.96 2.77
C LEU A 299 -19.99 7.97 2.00
N SER A 300 -19.69 9.27 2.12
CA SER A 300 -20.48 10.29 1.42
C SER A 300 -20.29 10.20 -0.09
N SER A 301 -19.06 10.00 -0.58
CA SER A 301 -18.82 9.84 -2.01
C SER A 301 -19.49 8.58 -2.57
N GLY A 302 -19.42 7.47 -1.84
CA GLY A 302 -20.09 6.23 -2.26
C GLY A 302 -21.61 6.38 -2.35
N LEU A 303 -22.23 7.01 -1.36
CA LEU A 303 -23.67 7.28 -1.38
C LEU A 303 -24.03 8.23 -2.54
N ILE A 304 -23.31 9.34 -2.70
CA ILE A 304 -23.58 10.31 -3.78
C ILE A 304 -23.45 9.64 -5.14
N HIS A 305 -22.39 8.86 -5.37
CA HIS A 305 -22.19 8.18 -6.65
C HIS A 305 -23.25 7.12 -6.91
N TYR A 306 -23.60 6.33 -5.90
CA TYR A 306 -24.67 5.33 -6.00
C TYR A 306 -26.01 5.98 -6.36
N PHE A 307 -26.41 7.02 -5.63
CA PHE A 307 -27.69 7.71 -5.89
C PHE A 307 -27.70 8.36 -7.28
N TYR A 308 -26.62 9.05 -7.65
CA TYR A 308 -26.53 9.69 -8.95
C TYR A 308 -26.62 8.68 -10.09
N SER A 309 -25.80 7.63 -10.03
CA SER A 309 -25.74 6.60 -11.07
C SER A 309 -26.99 5.74 -11.10
N LYS A 310 -27.67 5.49 -9.98
CA LYS A 310 -28.87 4.64 -9.98
C LYS A 310 -30.13 5.38 -10.41
N PHE A 311 -30.30 6.64 -10.01
CA PHE A 311 -31.58 7.35 -10.10
C PHE A 311 -31.56 8.58 -11.01
N LEU A 312 -30.42 9.24 -11.19
CA LEU A 312 -30.32 10.47 -11.99
C LEU A 312 -29.82 10.19 -13.41
N ASP A 313 -28.78 9.37 -13.53
CA ASP A 313 -28.10 9.11 -14.81
C ASP A 313 -27.56 7.67 -14.89
N PRO A 314 -28.43 6.65 -14.91
CA PRO A 314 -28.00 5.26 -15.10
C PRO A 314 -27.44 5.06 -16.50
N GLN A 315 -26.17 4.66 -16.55
CA GLN A 315 -25.51 4.24 -17.77
C GLN A 315 -25.82 2.77 -18.08
N ASP A 316 -25.42 2.32 -19.27
CA ASP A 316 -25.49 0.91 -19.70
C ASP A 316 -24.16 0.58 -20.42
N TYR A 317 -23.07 0.62 -19.66
CA TYR A 317 -21.73 0.46 -20.19
C TYR A 317 -21.42 -1.02 -20.45
N ASP A 318 -21.07 -1.34 -21.70
CA ASP A 318 -20.55 -2.66 -22.05
C ASP A 318 -19.05 -2.72 -21.78
N PHE A 319 -18.67 -3.48 -20.74
CA PHE A 319 -17.27 -3.70 -20.39
C PHE A 319 -16.46 -4.39 -21.50
N SER A 320 -17.10 -5.02 -22.49
CA SER A 320 -16.40 -5.59 -23.65
C SER A 320 -15.78 -4.53 -24.56
N GLU A 321 -16.23 -3.28 -24.48
CA GLU A 321 -15.67 -2.15 -25.23
C GLU A 321 -14.38 -1.61 -24.59
N LEU A 322 -14.15 -1.86 -23.30
CA LEU A 322 -12.94 -1.40 -22.61
C LEU A 322 -11.69 -1.96 -23.28
N ASP A 323 -11.69 -3.26 -23.59
CA ASP A 323 -10.57 -3.94 -24.25
C ASP A 323 -10.29 -3.38 -25.67
N LYS A 324 -11.33 -2.88 -26.35
CA LYS A 324 -11.22 -2.35 -27.72
C LYS A 324 -10.68 -0.92 -27.78
N GLN A 325 -10.84 -0.16 -26.70
CA GLN A 325 -10.53 1.27 -26.66
C GLN A 325 -9.18 1.60 -25.98
N ILE A 326 -8.49 0.62 -25.40
CA ILE A 326 -7.15 0.80 -24.84
C ILE A 326 -6.15 0.92 -25.99
N THR A 327 -5.79 2.15 -26.36
CA THR A 327 -4.75 2.42 -27.36
C THR A 327 -3.38 2.54 -26.69
N LEU A 328 -2.46 1.64 -27.03
CA LEU A 328 -1.06 1.78 -26.63
C LEU A 328 -0.39 2.90 -27.43
N VAL A 329 0.52 3.66 -26.79
CA VAL A 329 1.25 4.77 -27.44
C VAL A 329 2.23 4.24 -28.48
N GLU A 330 2.81 3.08 -28.21
CA GLU A 330 3.58 2.26 -29.13
C GLU A 330 2.99 0.84 -29.03
N ASN A 331 2.74 0.15 -30.15
CA ASN A 331 2.26 -1.24 -30.18
C ASN A 331 3.38 -2.22 -29.75
N ASP A 332 4.00 -1.94 -28.61
CA ASP A 332 5.01 -2.80 -28.03
C ASP A 332 4.32 -3.84 -27.15
N MET A 333 4.01 -4.99 -27.75
CA MET A 333 3.46 -6.16 -27.08
C MET A 333 4.58 -7.14 -26.64
N SER A 334 5.85 -6.71 -26.69
CA SER A 334 6.97 -7.58 -26.34
C SER A 334 6.83 -8.10 -24.89
N GLY A 335 6.86 -9.42 -24.73
CA GLY A 335 6.75 -10.09 -23.42
C GLY A 335 5.36 -10.61 -23.03
N LEU A 336 4.30 -10.33 -23.80
CA LEU A 336 2.96 -10.90 -23.63
C LEU A 336 2.70 -12.00 -24.67
N GLY A 337 2.85 -13.27 -24.29
CA GLY A 337 2.53 -14.40 -25.18
C GLY A 337 1.04 -14.49 -25.50
N VAL A 338 0.68 -15.12 -26.63
CA VAL A 338 -0.71 -15.27 -27.12
C VAL A 338 -1.65 -15.87 -26.05
N GLU A 339 -1.17 -16.83 -25.25
CA GLU A 339 -1.93 -17.43 -24.14
C GLU A 339 -2.35 -16.42 -23.06
N GLN A 340 -1.59 -15.34 -22.87
CA GLN A 340 -1.85 -14.34 -21.83
C GLN A 340 -2.91 -13.32 -22.25
N GLN A 341 -3.27 -13.31 -23.54
CA GLN A 341 -4.35 -12.52 -24.12
C GLN A 341 -5.65 -13.33 -24.24
N ASP A 342 -5.64 -14.64 -23.90
CA ASP A 342 -6.83 -15.47 -23.96
C ASP A 342 -7.89 -14.99 -22.93
N PRO A 343 -9.10 -14.60 -23.40
CA PRO A 343 -10.20 -14.21 -22.52
C PRO A 343 -10.58 -15.27 -21.48
N THR A 344 -10.31 -16.56 -21.73
CA THR A 344 -10.65 -17.61 -20.76
C THR A 344 -9.72 -17.62 -19.55
N GLU A 345 -8.41 -17.45 -19.76
CA GLU A 345 -7.42 -17.34 -18.69
C GLU A 345 -7.61 -16.05 -17.88
N LEU A 346 -7.92 -14.92 -18.52
CA LEU A 346 -8.27 -13.66 -17.83
C LEU A 346 -9.49 -13.83 -16.91
N ARG A 347 -10.57 -14.46 -17.39
CA ARG A 347 -11.77 -14.74 -16.57
C ARG A 347 -11.47 -15.72 -15.42
N ARG A 348 -10.54 -16.64 -15.61
CA ARG A 348 -10.10 -17.57 -14.55
C ARG A 348 -9.33 -16.83 -13.46
N ALA A 349 -8.37 -15.98 -13.84
CA ALA A 349 -7.62 -15.13 -12.93
C ALA A 349 -8.55 -14.19 -12.14
N TYR A 350 -9.48 -13.52 -12.82
CA TYR A 350 -10.46 -12.62 -12.20
C TYR A 350 -11.33 -13.31 -11.14
N ARG A 351 -11.88 -14.49 -11.44
CA ARG A 351 -12.68 -15.26 -10.46
C ARG A 351 -11.83 -15.72 -9.28
N TRP A 352 -10.58 -16.11 -9.54
CA TRP A 352 -9.65 -16.57 -8.52
C TRP A 352 -9.30 -15.45 -7.54
N ILE A 353 -8.91 -14.27 -8.04
CA ILE A 353 -8.51 -13.13 -7.20
C ILE A 353 -9.69 -12.60 -6.41
N THR A 354 -10.86 -12.46 -7.03
CA THR A 354 -12.07 -11.95 -6.38
C THR A 354 -12.47 -12.85 -5.20
N ARG A 355 -12.54 -14.18 -5.42
CA ARG A 355 -12.92 -15.12 -4.37
C ARG A 355 -11.93 -15.11 -3.20
N ARG A 356 -10.62 -15.13 -3.49
CA ARG A 356 -9.59 -15.16 -2.44
C ARG A 356 -9.44 -13.82 -1.73
N GLY A 357 -9.59 -12.71 -2.45
CA GLY A 357 -9.58 -11.36 -1.89
C GLY A 357 -10.68 -11.17 -0.86
N TYR A 358 -11.93 -11.55 -1.17
CA TYR A 358 -13.03 -11.48 -0.19
C TYR A 358 -12.80 -12.37 1.02
N ILE A 359 -12.33 -13.61 0.83
CA ILE A 359 -12.02 -14.51 1.94
C ILE A 359 -10.93 -13.92 2.83
N LEU A 360 -9.84 -13.44 2.23
CA LEU A 360 -8.72 -12.86 2.97
C LEU A 360 -9.16 -11.61 3.74
N THR A 361 -9.93 -10.74 3.11
CA THR A 361 -10.50 -9.53 3.72
C THR A 361 -11.36 -9.89 4.93
N LEU A 362 -12.29 -10.85 4.77
CA LEU A 362 -13.13 -11.33 5.86
C LEU A 362 -12.30 -11.90 7.01
N VAL A 363 -11.28 -12.70 6.71
CA VAL A 363 -10.43 -13.33 7.72
C VAL A 363 -9.60 -12.29 8.48
N LEU A 364 -8.92 -11.38 7.79
CA LEU A 364 -8.00 -10.43 8.41
C LEU A 364 -8.70 -9.25 9.10
N ILE A 365 -9.78 -8.72 8.51
CA ILE A 365 -10.46 -7.52 9.04
C ILE A 365 -11.56 -7.89 10.04
N ILE A 366 -12.23 -9.02 9.87
CA ILE A 366 -13.38 -9.40 10.71
C ILE A 366 -13.03 -10.55 11.65
N VAL A 367 -12.64 -11.71 11.10
CA VAL A 367 -12.48 -12.92 11.92
C VAL A 367 -11.34 -12.78 12.92
N TRP A 368 -10.17 -12.29 12.51
CA TRP A 368 -9.02 -12.19 13.42
C TRP A 368 -9.29 -11.22 14.58
N PRO A 369 -9.75 -9.96 14.37
CA PRO A 369 -10.10 -9.09 15.49
C PRO A 369 -11.16 -9.70 16.40
N LEU A 370 -12.18 -10.37 15.86
CA LEU A 370 -13.18 -11.06 16.68
C LEU A 370 -12.60 -12.21 17.52
N LEU A 371 -11.67 -12.99 16.96
CA LEU A 371 -10.97 -14.06 17.69
C LEU A 371 -10.07 -13.51 18.81
N SER A 372 -9.70 -12.23 18.77
CA SER A 372 -8.92 -11.58 19.83
C SER A 372 -9.78 -11.13 21.02
N ILE A 373 -11.11 -11.03 20.87
CA ILE A 373 -12.01 -10.58 21.95
C ILE A 373 -11.96 -11.51 23.18
N PRO A 374 -12.05 -12.85 23.04
CA PRO A 374 -11.96 -13.76 24.19
C PRO A 374 -10.59 -13.75 24.86
N ALA A 375 -9.53 -13.38 24.14
CA ALA A 375 -8.17 -13.36 24.68
C ALA A 375 -7.99 -12.29 25.77
N GLY A 376 -8.77 -11.22 25.75
CA GLY A 376 -8.74 -10.19 26.79
C GLY A 376 -7.35 -9.56 26.95
N VAL A 377 -6.81 -9.58 28.18
CA VAL A 377 -5.40 -9.30 28.42
C VAL A 377 -4.64 -10.60 28.21
N PHE A 378 -3.65 -10.59 27.32
CA PHE A 378 -2.90 -11.77 26.94
C PHE A 378 -2.19 -12.36 28.16
N THR A 379 -2.26 -13.69 28.28
CA THR A 379 -1.42 -14.41 29.23
C THR A 379 0.00 -14.52 28.68
N LYS A 380 0.96 -14.85 29.55
CA LYS A 380 2.35 -15.08 29.14
C LYS A 380 2.47 -16.10 28.00
N SER A 381 1.74 -17.21 28.08
CA SER A 381 1.69 -18.23 27.03
C SER A 381 1.04 -17.71 25.74
N TYR A 382 -0.03 -16.92 25.84
CA TYR A 382 -0.68 -16.34 24.65
C TYR A 382 0.23 -15.32 23.98
N PHE A 383 0.92 -14.47 24.73
CA PHE A 383 1.90 -13.53 24.19
C PHE A 383 3.09 -14.24 23.54
N ALA A 384 3.59 -15.33 24.13
CA ALA A 384 4.62 -16.15 23.50
C ALA A 384 4.15 -16.72 22.15
N PHE A 385 2.90 -17.20 22.07
CA PHE A 385 2.28 -17.62 20.80
C PHE A 385 2.15 -16.46 19.81
N TRP A 386 1.71 -15.28 20.25
CA TRP A 386 1.61 -14.08 19.43
C TRP A 386 2.96 -13.70 18.79
N VAL A 387 4.03 -13.69 19.60
CA VAL A 387 5.40 -13.44 19.13
C VAL A 387 5.86 -14.53 18.15
N LEU A 388 5.53 -15.80 18.39
CA LEU A 388 5.84 -16.89 17.47
C LEU A 388 5.18 -16.67 16.10
N VAL A 389 3.91 -16.27 16.07
CA VAL A 389 3.19 -15.96 14.82
C VAL A 389 3.86 -14.77 14.11
N ALA A 390 4.23 -13.72 14.83
CA ALA A 390 4.93 -12.56 14.28
C ALA A 390 6.29 -12.93 13.67
N ILE A 391 7.05 -13.82 14.31
CA ILE A 391 8.33 -14.31 13.80
C ILE A 391 8.11 -15.16 12.54
N ALA A 392 7.23 -16.17 12.62
CA ALA A 392 6.99 -17.09 11.50
C ALA A 392 6.50 -16.34 10.26
N TRP A 393 5.58 -15.39 10.44
CA TRP A 393 5.06 -14.58 9.34
C TRP A 393 6.12 -13.61 8.81
N GLY A 394 6.84 -12.90 9.68
CA GLY A 394 7.89 -11.96 9.28
C GLY A 394 9.00 -12.63 8.46
N PHE A 395 9.52 -13.76 8.93
CA PHE A 395 10.53 -14.53 8.19
C PHE A 395 9.95 -15.15 6.91
N GLY A 396 8.72 -15.68 6.96
CA GLY A 396 8.05 -16.21 5.78
C GLY A 396 7.88 -15.15 4.68
N ALA A 397 7.44 -13.94 5.06
CA ALA A 397 7.32 -12.81 4.14
C ALA A 397 8.68 -12.38 3.59
N ALA A 398 9.73 -12.31 4.42
CA ALA A 398 11.07 -11.97 3.97
C ALA A 398 11.61 -12.97 2.95
N ILE A 399 11.44 -14.28 3.19
CA ILE A 399 11.83 -15.33 2.25
C ILE A 399 11.06 -15.18 0.93
N VAL A 400 9.74 -15.03 1.01
CA VAL A 400 8.91 -14.90 -0.20
C VAL A 400 9.29 -13.66 -1.01
N ILE A 401 9.35 -12.48 -0.40
CA ILE A 401 9.64 -11.22 -1.10
C ILE A 401 11.06 -11.22 -1.68
N THR A 402 12.03 -11.87 -1.01
CA THR A 402 13.42 -11.89 -1.48
C THR A 402 13.64 -12.91 -2.59
N PHE A 403 13.13 -14.14 -2.43
CA PHE A 403 13.47 -15.24 -3.33
C PHE A 403 12.48 -15.44 -4.46
N LEU A 404 11.17 -15.19 -4.25
CA LEU A 404 10.16 -15.48 -5.27
C LEU A 404 10.38 -14.64 -6.55
N PRO A 405 10.62 -13.32 -6.50
CA PRO A 405 10.88 -12.55 -7.71
C PRO A 405 12.14 -13.02 -8.45
N LEU A 406 13.18 -13.42 -7.72
CA LEU A 406 14.41 -13.95 -8.31
C LEU A 406 14.19 -15.29 -9.01
N MET A 407 13.28 -16.12 -8.49
CA MET A 407 12.92 -17.39 -9.10
C MET A 407 12.02 -17.19 -10.34
N GLU A 408 11.03 -16.31 -10.25
CA GLU A 408 10.11 -16.02 -11.35
C GLU A 408 10.82 -15.38 -12.55
N SER A 409 11.78 -14.47 -12.31
CA SER A 409 12.58 -13.85 -13.37
C SER A 409 13.89 -14.59 -13.67
N SER A 410 14.06 -15.83 -13.22
CA SER A 410 15.34 -16.54 -13.35
C SER A 410 15.75 -16.79 -14.81
N GLU A 411 14.80 -17.16 -15.68
CA GLU A 411 15.04 -17.35 -17.12
C GLU A 411 15.44 -16.04 -17.80
N GLU A 412 14.74 -14.95 -17.49
CA GLU A 412 15.02 -13.61 -18.02
C GLU A 412 16.41 -13.12 -17.56
N ILE A 413 16.74 -13.33 -16.29
CA ILE A 413 18.07 -13.01 -15.73
C ILE A 413 19.15 -13.83 -16.44
N LEU A 414 18.92 -15.11 -16.69
CA LEU A 414 19.86 -15.98 -17.41
C LEU A 414 20.02 -15.57 -18.88
N ASP A 415 18.94 -15.17 -19.55
CA ASP A 415 18.97 -14.65 -20.91
C ASP A 415 19.79 -13.36 -20.98
N VAL A 416 19.60 -12.42 -20.05
CA VAL A 416 20.41 -11.20 -19.96
C VAL A 416 21.88 -11.52 -19.65
N LEU A 417 22.15 -12.40 -18.68
CA LEU A 417 23.52 -12.77 -18.31
C LEU A 417 24.25 -13.49 -19.45
N SER A 418 23.55 -14.39 -20.16
CA SER A 418 24.11 -15.09 -21.31
C SER A 418 24.34 -14.14 -22.49
N GLY A 419 23.43 -13.19 -22.73
CA GLY A 419 23.59 -12.11 -23.70
C GLY A 419 24.79 -11.22 -23.38
N MET A 420 24.93 -10.78 -22.13
CA MET A 420 26.09 -10.01 -21.66
C MET A 420 27.39 -10.81 -21.81
N TRP A 421 27.36 -12.11 -21.48
CA TRP A 421 28.51 -13.00 -21.63
C TRP A 421 28.91 -13.19 -23.10
N ASN A 422 27.95 -13.38 -24.00
CA ASN A 422 28.19 -13.51 -25.43
C ASN A 422 28.74 -12.20 -26.02
N PHE A 423 28.22 -11.05 -25.59
CA PHE A 423 28.74 -9.74 -25.94
C PHE A 423 30.21 -9.56 -25.48
N LEU A 424 30.51 -9.89 -24.23
CA LEU A 424 31.86 -9.80 -23.66
C LEU A 424 32.85 -10.78 -24.31
N THR A 425 32.37 -11.93 -24.80
CA THR A 425 33.20 -12.97 -25.43
C THR A 425 33.23 -12.89 -26.96
N CYS A 426 32.65 -11.85 -27.57
CA CYS A 426 32.51 -11.69 -29.02
C CYS A 426 31.93 -12.93 -29.72
N ARG A 427 31.05 -13.67 -29.04
CA ARG A 427 30.29 -14.77 -29.64
C ARG A 427 28.98 -14.21 -30.20
N GLN A 428 28.66 -14.56 -31.45
CA GLN A 428 27.31 -14.34 -31.97
C GLN A 428 26.34 -15.19 -31.13
N GLY A 429 25.33 -14.57 -30.53
CA GLY A 429 24.29 -15.27 -29.79
C GLY A 429 23.33 -15.98 -30.74
N ASN A 430 22.78 -17.12 -30.32
CA ASN A 430 21.76 -17.89 -31.05
C ASN A 430 20.37 -17.20 -31.01
N ALA A 431 20.29 -15.89 -31.28
CA ALA A 431 19.01 -15.19 -31.29
C ALA A 431 18.08 -15.71 -32.41
N HIS A 432 18.66 -16.13 -33.54
CA HIS A 432 17.92 -16.65 -34.69
C HIS A 432 17.23 -18.00 -34.43
N GLU A 433 17.70 -18.79 -33.45
CA GLU A 433 17.20 -20.15 -33.22
C GLU A 433 15.95 -20.16 -32.32
N LYS A 434 15.72 -19.10 -31.51
CA LYS A 434 14.48 -18.94 -30.72
C LYS A 434 13.31 -18.41 -31.58
N GLU A 435 13.58 -17.51 -32.53
CA GLU A 435 12.55 -16.98 -33.44
C GLU A 435 12.01 -18.08 -34.38
N GLU A 436 12.87 -18.95 -34.94
CA GLU A 436 12.43 -20.07 -35.79
C GLU A 436 11.57 -21.09 -35.03
N ILE A 437 11.88 -21.36 -33.75
CA ILE A 437 11.10 -22.29 -32.92
C ILE A 437 9.74 -21.68 -32.53
N GLU A 438 9.65 -20.37 -32.30
CA GLU A 438 8.37 -19.69 -32.03
C GLU A 438 7.49 -19.60 -33.28
N GLU A 439 8.06 -19.33 -34.47
CA GLU A 439 7.33 -19.37 -35.75
C GLU A 439 6.81 -20.79 -36.08
N ASP A 440 7.64 -21.82 -35.90
CA ASP A 440 7.25 -23.21 -36.20
C ASP A 440 6.10 -23.70 -35.28
N VAL A 441 6.06 -23.23 -34.02
CA VAL A 441 4.99 -23.55 -33.07
C VAL A 441 3.70 -22.76 -33.35
N GLU A 442 3.79 -21.53 -33.88
CA GLU A 442 2.63 -20.77 -34.36
C GLU A 442 1.97 -21.45 -35.56
N VAL A 443 2.76 -21.88 -36.54
CA VAL A 443 2.27 -22.54 -37.76
C VAL A 443 1.58 -23.87 -37.43
N GLU A 444 2.10 -24.66 -36.49
CA GLU A 444 1.51 -25.96 -36.13
C GLU A 444 0.16 -25.81 -35.40
N LYS A 445 -0.02 -24.73 -34.62
CA LYS A 445 -1.27 -24.45 -33.89
C LYS A 445 -2.38 -23.87 -34.77
N ASP A 446 -2.05 -23.04 -35.76
CA ASP A 446 -3.05 -22.52 -36.71
C ASP A 446 -3.65 -23.65 -37.58
N VAL A 447 -2.89 -24.71 -37.83
CA VAL A 447 -3.35 -25.89 -38.57
C VAL A 447 -4.33 -26.75 -37.73
N GLU A 448 -4.16 -26.84 -36.41
CA GLU A 448 -5.09 -27.58 -35.53
C GLU A 448 -6.42 -26.85 -35.28
N VAL A 449 -6.45 -25.51 -35.40
CA VAL A 449 -7.66 -24.71 -35.11
C VAL A 449 -8.61 -24.60 -36.31
N ASN A 450 -8.19 -24.95 -37.53
CA ASN A 450 -9.05 -24.84 -38.72
C ASN A 450 -9.06 -26.08 -39.66
N PRO A 451 -9.77 -27.17 -39.29
CA PRO A 451 -9.85 -28.36 -40.16
C PRO A 451 -10.80 -28.22 -41.37
N LYS A 452 -11.33 -27.02 -41.68
CA LYS A 452 -12.51 -26.87 -42.57
C LYS A 452 -12.29 -26.17 -43.91
N GLU A 453 -11.07 -25.86 -44.31
CA GLU A 453 -10.82 -25.24 -45.64
C GLU A 453 -10.04 -26.12 -46.63
N ALA A 454 -9.88 -27.41 -46.37
CA ALA A 454 -9.20 -28.36 -47.26
C ALA A 454 -10.16 -29.37 -47.93
N GLU A 455 -11.39 -28.99 -48.27
CA GLU A 455 -12.24 -29.77 -49.20
C GLU A 455 -13.07 -28.80 -50.05
N GLY A 456 -12.56 -28.41 -51.21
CA GLY A 456 -13.32 -27.57 -52.14
C GLY A 456 -12.53 -27.10 -53.35
N GLY A 457 -12.42 -27.97 -54.36
CA GLY A 457 -12.12 -27.51 -55.72
C GLY A 457 -11.33 -28.48 -56.57
N ASP A 458 -12.00 -29.48 -57.13
CA ASP A 458 -11.69 -29.85 -58.53
C ASP A 458 -12.91 -30.54 -59.17
N ASP A 459 -13.65 -29.76 -59.97
CA ASP A 459 -14.66 -30.26 -60.91
C ASP A 459 -14.77 -29.21 -62.04
N SER A 460 -13.98 -29.37 -63.11
CA SER A 460 -14.38 -29.18 -64.53
C SER A 460 -13.18 -29.06 -65.49
N ALA A 461 -12.78 -30.19 -66.09
CA ALA A 461 -12.59 -30.39 -67.54
C ALA A 461 -12.11 -31.82 -67.84
#